data_AF-A0A0R2WU11-F1
#
_entry.id   AF-A0A0R2WU11-F1
#
_cell.length_a   1.000
_cell.length_b   1.000
_cell.length_c   1.000
_cell.angle_alpha   90.00
_cell.angle_beta   90.00
_cell.angle_gamma   90.00
#
_symmetry.space_group_name_H-M   'P 1'
#
loop_
_entity.id
_entity.type
_entity.pdbx_description
1 polymer ?
#
loop_
_entity_poly.entity_id
_entity_poly.type
_entity_poly.pdbx_seq_one_letter_code
_entity_poly.pdbx_strand_id
1 'polypeptide(L)'
;MKRCGAPCIGQESIDSYSSHVTAIHQSLHNDSRPILNSLNQRMRELANQERFEEASEVRNRLGALIRGSARAQSIRSLTRVKELIAAIATSTDTWEFVVIRHGKLAASATAKSDNYKEVVESLKLTAEVVIDNGEILPASHHEEVEVLLRYLNQEGIRIVEVDGIWALPTFGSAAARSEIEKVRAQVGANSYKEDFANSVDRFAQRSTN
;
A
#
# COMPACT_ATOMS: atom_id res chain seq x y z
N MET A 1 -11.29 4.47 29.32
CA MET A 1 -10.01 5.16 29.02
C MET A 1 -8.89 4.51 29.83
N LYS A 2 -8.05 3.70 29.17
CA LYS A 2 -6.80 3.06 29.63
C LYS A 2 -6.02 2.65 28.37
N ARG A 3 -5.62 3.62 27.54
CA ARG A 3 -5.08 3.35 26.19
C ARG A 3 -3.59 3.70 26.04
N CYS A 4 -3.00 4.37 27.02
CA CYS A 4 -1.59 4.73 27.07
C CYS A 4 -1.07 4.39 28.47
N GLY A 5 0.14 3.82 28.57
CA GLY A 5 0.82 3.55 29.86
C GLY A 5 1.28 4.83 30.59
N ALA A 6 1.05 6.00 29.98
CA ALA A 6 1.27 7.32 30.54
C ALA A 6 2.71 7.56 31.04
N PRO A 7 3.73 7.35 30.18
CA PRO A 7 5.13 7.60 30.54
C PRO A 7 5.38 9.07 30.89
N CYS A 8 4.59 10.00 30.34
CA CYS A 8 4.66 11.43 30.63
C CYS A 8 4.38 11.81 32.10
N ILE A 9 3.74 10.93 32.87
CA ILE A 9 3.47 11.11 34.30
C ILE A 9 4.15 10.03 35.14
N GLY A 10 5.11 9.29 34.57
CA GLY A 10 5.89 8.26 35.27
C GLY A 10 5.13 6.97 35.61
N GLN A 11 3.95 6.73 35.02
CA GLN A 11 3.17 5.49 35.26
C GLN A 11 3.71 4.28 34.49
N GLU A 12 4.57 4.52 33.50
CA GLU A 12 5.32 3.51 32.76
C GLU A 12 6.75 4.01 32.57
N SER A 13 7.74 3.11 32.65
CA SER A 13 9.13 3.48 32.38
C SER A 13 9.35 3.81 30.90
N ILE A 14 10.36 4.63 30.63
CA ILE A 14 10.74 4.99 29.26
C ILE A 14 11.09 3.74 28.45
N ASP A 15 11.83 2.79 29.04
CA ASP A 15 12.24 1.56 28.38
C ASP A 15 11.03 0.68 28.01
N SER A 16 10.07 0.51 28.93
CA SER A 16 8.84 -0.24 28.68
C SER A 16 8.06 0.39 27.53
N TYR A 17 7.88 1.71 27.56
CA TYR A 17 7.18 2.42 26.50
C TYR A 17 7.91 2.32 25.15
N SER A 18 9.25 2.42 25.13
CA SER A 18 10.04 2.27 23.91
C SER A 18 9.89 0.89 23.27
N SER A 19 9.67 -0.15 24.06
CA SER A 19 9.43 -1.50 23.55
C SER A 19 8.13 -1.56 22.73
N HIS A 20 7.07 -0.88 23.22
CA HIS A 20 5.80 -0.75 22.51
C HIS A 20 5.95 0.04 21.21
N VAL A 21 6.68 1.17 21.25
CA VAL A 21 6.96 1.98 20.06
C VAL A 21 7.73 1.18 19.02
N THR A 22 8.75 0.44 19.45
CA THR A 22 9.57 -0.41 18.57
C THR A 22 8.74 -1.52 17.93
N ALA A 23 7.88 -2.19 18.71
CA ALA A 23 7.00 -3.23 18.19
C ALA A 23 6.00 -2.69 17.15
N ILE A 24 5.42 -1.51 17.40
CA ILE A 24 4.52 -0.84 16.45
C ILE A 24 5.28 -0.41 15.20
N HIS A 25 6.47 0.19 15.35
CA HIS A 25 7.30 0.59 14.23
C HIS A 25 7.66 -0.62 13.35
N GLN A 26 8.10 -1.73 13.95
CA GLN A 26 8.36 -2.97 13.24
C GLN A 26 7.12 -3.48 12.50
N SER A 27 5.95 -3.40 13.15
CA SER A 27 4.69 -3.86 12.55
C SER A 27 4.23 -3.01 11.37
N LEU A 28 4.43 -1.69 11.47
CA LEU A 28 4.03 -0.73 10.45
C LEU A 28 5.01 -0.64 9.28
N HIS A 29 6.29 -0.95 9.49
CA HIS A 29 7.33 -0.81 8.47
C HIS A 29 7.78 -2.12 7.84
N ASN A 30 7.75 -3.23 8.57
CA ASN A 30 8.44 -4.47 8.14
C ASN A 30 7.53 -5.69 8.12
N ASP A 31 6.84 -6.00 9.22
CA ASP A 31 6.06 -7.24 9.35
C ASP A 31 4.72 -6.99 10.04
N SER A 32 3.65 -6.98 9.26
CA SER A 32 2.29 -6.74 9.74
C SER A 32 1.66 -7.96 10.44
N ARG A 33 2.24 -9.15 10.36
CA ARG A 33 1.65 -10.40 10.87
C ARG A 33 1.37 -10.38 12.38
N PRO A 34 2.26 -9.87 13.27
CA PRO A 34 1.99 -9.87 14.71
C PRO A 34 0.72 -9.10 15.08
N ILE A 35 0.55 -7.88 14.54
CA ILE A 35 -0.63 -7.06 14.82
C ILE A 35 -1.90 -7.65 14.18
N LEU A 36 -1.79 -8.26 13.00
CA LEU A 36 -2.89 -8.96 12.34
C LEU A 36 -3.36 -10.16 13.17
N ASN A 37 -2.44 -11.00 13.62
CA ASN A 37 -2.74 -12.18 14.39
C ASN A 37 -3.42 -11.81 15.72
N SER A 38 -2.90 -10.79 16.41
CA SER A 38 -3.49 -10.29 17.66
C SER A 38 -4.92 -9.80 17.47
N LEU A 39 -5.18 -8.96 16.45
CA LEU A 39 -6.53 -8.42 16.18
C LEU A 39 -7.49 -9.50 15.67
N ASN A 40 -7.01 -10.46 14.88
CA ASN A 40 -7.80 -11.60 14.44
C ASN A 40 -8.20 -12.52 15.59
N GLN A 41 -7.26 -12.80 16.51
CA GLN A 41 -7.56 -13.57 17.72
C GLN A 41 -8.62 -12.86 18.55
N ARG A 42 -8.46 -11.55 18.80
CA ARG A 42 -9.43 -10.77 19.57
C ARG A 42 -10.82 -10.79 18.94
N MET A 43 -10.89 -10.67 17.61
CA MET A 43 -12.15 -10.73 16.88
C MET A 43 -12.83 -12.11 17.03
N ARG A 44 -12.06 -13.21 16.96
CA ARG A 44 -12.56 -14.58 17.18
C ARG A 44 -13.09 -14.79 18.59
N GLU A 45 -12.38 -14.30 19.61
CA GLU A 45 -12.82 -14.38 21.01
C GLU A 45 -14.18 -13.67 21.20
N LEU A 46 -14.34 -12.48 20.64
CA LEU A 46 -15.59 -11.72 20.72
C LEU A 46 -16.73 -12.44 19.96
N ALA A 47 -16.44 -12.99 18.78
CA ALA A 47 -17.43 -13.75 18.01
C ALA A 47 -17.89 -15.01 18.75
N ASN A 48 -16.98 -15.75 19.39
CA ASN A 48 -17.30 -16.92 20.19
C ASN A 48 -18.14 -16.59 21.44
N GLN A 49 -18.09 -15.33 21.90
CA GLN A 49 -18.91 -14.81 23.00
C GLN A 49 -20.24 -14.21 22.50
N GLU A 50 -20.58 -14.38 21.22
CA GLU A 50 -21.76 -13.76 20.57
C GLU A 50 -21.75 -12.22 20.58
N ARG A 51 -20.58 -11.60 20.79
CA ARG A 51 -20.38 -10.14 20.83
C ARG A 51 -20.04 -9.60 19.45
N PHE A 52 -20.96 -9.77 18.51
CA PHE A 52 -20.73 -9.50 17.08
C PHE A 52 -20.48 -8.03 16.74
N GLU A 53 -21.08 -7.10 17.48
CA GLU A 53 -20.89 -5.66 17.27
C GLU A 53 -19.45 -5.24 17.60
N GLU A 54 -18.94 -5.70 18.73
CA GLU A 54 -17.55 -5.43 19.13
C GLU A 54 -16.55 -6.12 18.20
N ALA A 55 -16.85 -7.35 17.76
CA ALA A 55 -16.05 -8.03 16.74
C ALA A 55 -16.02 -7.22 15.43
N SER A 56 -17.14 -6.61 15.03
CA SER A 56 -17.24 -5.75 13.86
C SER A 56 -16.43 -4.46 14.02
N GLU A 57 -16.38 -3.86 15.21
CA GLU A 57 -15.49 -2.73 15.47
C GLU A 57 -14.02 -3.09 15.27
N VAL A 58 -13.59 -4.25 15.81
CA VAL A 58 -12.21 -4.74 15.67
C VAL A 58 -11.87 -4.96 14.19
N ARG A 59 -12.77 -5.60 13.43
CA ARG A 59 -12.65 -5.78 11.97
C ARG A 59 -12.47 -4.44 11.24
N ASN A 60 -13.31 -3.46 11.56
CA ASN A 60 -13.28 -2.15 10.90
C ASN A 60 -11.96 -1.41 11.20
N ARG A 61 -11.49 -1.44 12.46
CA ARG A 61 -10.19 -0.89 12.86
C ARG A 61 -9.03 -1.59 12.15
N LEU A 62 -9.05 -2.92 12.07
CA LEU A 62 -8.04 -3.68 11.36
C LEU A 62 -7.99 -3.31 9.87
N GLY A 63 -9.16 -3.20 9.23
CA GLY A 63 -9.24 -2.77 7.84
C GLY A 63 -8.67 -1.36 7.62
N ALA A 64 -8.93 -0.42 8.54
CA ALA A 64 -8.39 0.93 8.45
C ALA A 64 -6.85 0.94 8.62
N LEU A 65 -6.34 0.20 9.61
CA LEU A 65 -4.90 0.05 9.87
C LEU A 65 -4.17 -0.48 8.63
N ILE A 66 -4.64 -1.59 8.04
CA ILE A 66 -4.00 -2.21 6.89
C ILE A 66 -4.01 -1.27 5.69
N ARG A 67 -5.14 -0.61 5.40
CA ARG A 67 -5.21 0.35 4.28
C ARG A 67 -4.24 1.51 4.46
N GLY A 68 -4.21 2.10 5.65
CA GLY A 68 -3.33 3.23 5.97
C GLY A 68 -1.84 2.86 5.92
N SER A 69 -1.48 1.75 6.56
CA SER A 69 -0.08 1.28 6.60
C SER A 69 0.42 0.78 5.24
N ALA A 70 -0.41 0.09 4.45
CA ALA A 70 -0.04 -0.31 3.09
C ALA A 70 0.20 0.93 2.20
N ARG A 71 -0.68 1.93 2.27
CA ARG A 71 -0.52 3.21 1.56
C ARG A 71 0.79 3.90 1.96
N ALA A 72 1.06 4.01 3.26
CA ALA A 72 2.27 4.64 3.78
C ALA A 72 3.55 3.88 3.39
N GLN A 73 3.53 2.54 3.38
CA GLN A 73 4.64 1.70 2.93
C GLN A 73 4.95 1.94 1.45
N SER A 74 3.93 1.99 0.59
CA SER A 74 4.10 2.26 -0.84
C SER A 74 4.63 3.66 -1.12
N ILE A 75 4.10 4.69 -0.45
CA ILE A 75 4.62 6.06 -0.61
C ILE A 75 6.08 6.13 -0.16
N ARG A 76 6.40 5.52 0.98
CA ARG A 76 7.76 5.51 1.53
C ARG A 76 8.76 4.76 0.63
N SER A 77 8.32 3.69 -0.04
CA SER A 77 9.23 2.92 -0.88
C SER A 77 9.74 3.74 -2.06
N LEU A 78 8.93 4.61 -2.65
CA LEU A 78 9.34 5.45 -3.78
C LEU A 78 10.07 6.74 -3.35
N THR A 79 9.67 7.35 -2.24
CA THR A 79 10.28 8.61 -1.75
C THR A 79 11.71 8.45 -1.25
N ARG A 80 12.10 7.22 -0.87
CA ARG A 80 13.48 6.87 -0.48
C ARG A 80 14.40 6.57 -1.67
N VAL A 81 13.86 6.44 -2.87
CA VAL A 81 14.65 6.19 -4.07
C VAL A 81 15.18 7.54 -4.55
N LYS A 82 16.50 7.67 -4.60
CA LYS A 82 17.15 8.91 -4.99
C LYS A 82 16.84 9.25 -6.44
N GLU A 83 16.94 8.26 -7.32
CA GLU A 83 16.56 8.39 -8.71
C GLU A 83 16.03 7.06 -9.26
N LEU A 84 14.95 7.11 -10.03
CA LEU A 84 14.39 5.99 -10.76
C LEU A 84 14.07 6.46 -12.17
N ILE A 85 14.53 5.70 -13.16
CA ILE A 85 14.21 5.94 -14.57
C ILE A 85 13.36 4.78 -15.05
N ALA A 86 12.14 5.10 -15.50
CA ALA A 86 11.21 4.14 -16.08
C ALA A 86 10.93 4.52 -17.53
N ALA A 87 10.58 3.52 -18.32
CA ALA A 87 10.23 3.66 -19.72
C ALA A 87 8.96 2.90 -20.06
N ILE A 88 8.15 3.44 -20.96
CA ILE A 88 7.00 2.76 -21.55
C ILE A 88 6.98 2.96 -23.06
N ALA A 89 6.61 1.92 -23.80
CA ALA A 89 6.49 2.02 -25.25
C ALA A 89 5.24 2.81 -25.62
N THR A 90 5.39 3.88 -26.39
CA THR A 90 4.27 4.68 -26.93
C THR A 90 3.91 4.25 -28.35
N SER A 91 4.89 3.73 -29.09
CA SER A 91 4.72 3.19 -30.44
C SER A 91 5.70 2.03 -30.67
N THR A 92 5.73 1.46 -31.89
CA THR A 92 6.64 0.35 -32.23
C THR A 92 8.12 0.69 -32.03
N ASP A 93 8.50 1.97 -32.18
CA ASP A 93 9.90 2.41 -32.09
C ASP A 93 10.06 3.68 -31.24
N THR A 94 9.07 4.03 -30.43
CA THR A 94 9.13 5.23 -29.58
C THR A 94 8.81 4.85 -28.15
N TRP A 95 9.66 5.34 -27.25
CA TRP A 95 9.58 5.15 -25.82
C TRP A 95 9.43 6.50 -25.14
N GLU A 96 8.59 6.56 -24.13
CA GLU A 96 8.56 7.64 -23.16
C GLU A 96 9.39 7.22 -21.95
N PHE A 97 10.25 8.13 -21.49
CA PHE A 97 11.09 7.98 -20.31
C PHE A 97 10.69 8.99 -19.26
N VAL A 98 10.59 8.54 -18.02
CA VAL A 98 10.35 9.43 -16.87
C VAL A 98 11.48 9.27 -15.86
N VAL A 99 11.96 10.39 -15.34
CA VAL A 99 12.92 10.44 -14.23
C VAL A 99 12.15 10.84 -12.98
N ILE A 100 12.17 9.98 -11.98
CA ILE A 100 11.54 10.19 -10.68
C ILE A 100 12.64 10.31 -9.64
N ARG A 101 12.64 11.39 -8.86
CA ARG A 101 13.59 11.60 -7.75
C ARG A 101 12.82 11.82 -6.46
N HIS A 102 13.08 10.99 -5.46
CA HIS A 102 12.41 11.05 -4.16
C HIS A 102 10.87 11.14 -4.23
N GLY A 103 10.26 10.41 -5.16
CA GLY A 103 8.80 10.39 -5.36
C GLY A 103 8.22 11.63 -6.06
N LYS A 104 9.05 12.46 -6.68
CA LYS A 104 8.66 13.58 -7.55
C LYS A 104 9.01 13.28 -9.00
N LEU A 105 8.16 13.67 -9.95
CA LEU A 105 8.51 13.66 -11.36
C LEU A 105 9.52 14.78 -11.64
N ALA A 106 10.77 14.41 -11.92
CA ALA A 106 11.87 15.35 -12.13
C ALA A 106 12.05 15.73 -13.61
N ALA A 107 11.74 14.80 -14.53
CA ALA A 107 11.72 15.06 -15.97
C ALA A 107 10.97 13.96 -16.74
N SER A 108 10.61 14.26 -17.99
CA SER A 108 10.14 13.28 -18.97
C SER A 108 10.65 13.63 -20.36
N ALA A 109 10.89 12.63 -21.20
CA ALA A 109 11.22 12.79 -22.61
C ALA A 109 10.79 11.57 -23.43
N THR A 110 10.66 11.76 -24.74
CA THR A 110 10.46 10.65 -25.68
C THR A 110 11.73 10.43 -26.51
N ALA A 111 12.03 9.17 -26.80
CA ALA A 111 13.16 8.80 -27.64
C ALA A 111 12.79 7.63 -28.55
N LYS A 112 13.54 7.47 -29.63
CA LYS A 112 13.47 6.26 -30.45
C LYS A 112 14.37 5.17 -29.86
N SER A 113 14.17 3.93 -30.31
CA SER A 113 14.98 2.81 -29.80
C SER A 113 16.47 2.90 -30.21
N ASP A 114 16.80 3.68 -31.24
CA ASP A 114 18.17 3.86 -31.73
C ASP A 114 18.98 4.90 -30.94
N ASN A 115 18.33 5.91 -30.35
CA ASN A 115 18.98 7.02 -29.66
C ASN A 115 18.64 7.15 -28.17
N TYR A 116 17.92 6.19 -27.59
CA TYR A 116 17.42 6.31 -26.21
C TYR A 116 18.51 6.57 -25.16
N LYS A 117 19.73 6.03 -25.34
CA LYS A 117 20.81 6.20 -24.36
C LYS A 117 21.22 7.66 -24.23
N GLU A 118 21.41 8.34 -25.35
CA GLU A 118 21.78 9.76 -25.42
C GLU A 118 20.69 10.63 -24.80
N VAL A 119 19.42 10.30 -25.09
CA VAL A 119 18.27 11.01 -24.52
C VAL A 119 18.19 10.80 -23.00
N VAL A 120 18.38 9.57 -22.52
CA VAL A 120 18.39 9.28 -21.07
C VAL A 120 19.52 10.02 -20.35
N GLU A 121 20.73 10.03 -20.91
CA GLU A 121 21.86 10.79 -20.34
C GLU A 121 21.56 12.29 -20.29
N SER A 122 21.06 12.86 -21.39
CA SER A 122 20.64 14.26 -21.41
C SER A 122 19.53 14.54 -20.40
N LEU A 123 18.57 13.63 -20.25
CA LEU A 123 17.43 13.76 -19.34
C LEU A 123 17.90 13.77 -17.88
N LYS A 124 18.86 12.92 -17.52
CA LYS A 124 19.46 12.91 -16.17
C LYS A 124 20.12 14.23 -15.81
N LEU A 125 20.82 14.84 -16.78
CA LEU A 125 21.53 16.10 -16.61
C LEU A 125 20.59 17.30 -16.50
N THR A 126 19.47 17.29 -17.21
CA THR A 126 18.49 18.40 -17.22
C THR A 126 17.36 18.23 -16.21
N ALA A 127 17.17 17.04 -15.65
CA ALA A 127 16.13 16.76 -14.67
C ALA A 127 16.25 17.62 -13.41
N GLU A 128 15.10 18.01 -12.86
CA GLU A 128 15.00 18.82 -11.66
C GLU A 128 15.85 18.24 -10.51
N VAL A 129 16.67 19.08 -9.87
CA VAL A 129 17.42 18.69 -8.68
C VAL A 129 16.46 18.66 -7.49
N VAL A 130 16.26 17.47 -6.94
CA VAL A 130 15.39 17.24 -5.79
C VAL A 130 16.25 16.92 -4.57
N ILE A 131 16.07 17.67 -3.49
CA ILE A 131 16.86 17.54 -2.25
C ILE A 131 16.03 16.78 -1.22
N ASP A 132 16.60 15.70 -0.68
CA ASP A 132 16.02 15.03 0.49
C ASP A 132 16.20 15.89 1.75
N ASN A 133 15.09 16.30 2.36
CA ASN A 133 15.07 17.06 3.61
C ASN A 133 14.92 16.15 4.86
N GLY A 134 14.92 14.82 4.68
CA GLY A 134 14.72 13.83 5.75
C GLY A 134 13.26 13.64 6.18
N GLU A 135 12.31 14.35 5.57
CA GLU A 135 10.89 14.16 5.80
C GLU A 135 10.35 12.96 5.00
N ILE A 136 9.09 12.59 5.26
CA ILE A 136 8.44 11.46 4.54
C ILE A 136 8.23 11.80 3.05
N LEU A 137 8.00 13.07 2.74
CA LEU A 137 7.68 13.60 1.42
C LEU A 137 8.61 14.78 1.14
N PRO A 138 9.87 14.52 0.77
CA PRO A 138 10.88 15.58 0.71
C PRO A 138 10.65 16.60 -0.41
N ALA A 139 9.83 16.28 -1.43
CA ALA A 139 9.79 17.06 -2.66
C ALA A 139 8.40 17.18 -3.33
N SER A 140 7.46 16.30 -3.01
CA SER A 140 6.15 16.23 -3.67
C SER A 140 5.02 15.99 -2.67
N HIS A 141 3.77 16.20 -3.10
CA HIS A 141 2.61 15.82 -2.30
C HIS A 141 2.31 14.31 -2.45
N HIS A 142 1.60 13.72 -1.50
CA HIS A 142 1.38 12.27 -1.53
C HIS A 142 0.59 11.81 -2.76
N GLU A 143 -0.31 12.63 -3.28
CA GLU A 143 -1.09 12.31 -4.49
C GLU A 143 -0.21 12.15 -5.71
N GLU A 144 0.86 12.96 -5.83
CA GLU A 144 1.83 12.82 -6.92
C GLU A 144 2.56 11.49 -6.82
N VAL A 145 3.06 11.14 -5.62
CA VAL A 145 3.71 9.85 -5.38
C VAL A 145 2.76 8.70 -5.74
N GLU A 146 1.48 8.82 -5.39
CA GLU A 146 0.47 7.80 -5.71
C GLU A 146 0.16 7.73 -7.21
N VAL A 147 0.15 8.85 -7.94
CA VAL A 147 0.04 8.87 -9.40
C VAL A 147 1.22 8.15 -10.03
N LEU A 148 2.44 8.46 -9.59
CA LEU A 148 3.66 7.83 -10.08
C LEU A 148 3.71 6.34 -9.75
N LEU A 149 3.32 5.92 -8.55
CA LEU A 149 3.19 4.52 -8.20
C LEU A 149 2.16 3.80 -9.08
N ARG A 150 1.02 4.45 -9.41
CA ARG A 150 0.06 3.87 -10.37
C ARG A 150 0.65 3.77 -11.77
N TYR A 151 1.36 4.79 -12.23
CA TYR A 151 2.07 4.79 -13.51
C TYR A 151 3.08 3.63 -13.58
N LEU A 152 3.94 3.48 -12.57
CA LEU A 152 4.97 2.43 -12.53
C LEU A 152 4.40 1.00 -12.44
N ASN A 153 3.15 0.85 -12.00
CA ASN A 153 2.45 -0.44 -11.95
C ASN A 153 1.66 -0.75 -13.23
N GLN A 154 1.70 0.11 -14.26
CA GLN A 154 1.07 -0.16 -15.54
C GLN A 154 1.80 -1.29 -16.28
N GLU A 155 1.04 -2.05 -17.07
CA GLU A 155 1.61 -3.04 -17.96
C GLU A 155 2.49 -2.37 -19.03
N GLY A 156 3.65 -2.94 -19.33
CA GLY A 156 4.58 -2.41 -20.32
C GLY A 156 5.64 -1.44 -19.77
N ILE A 157 5.53 -1.02 -18.50
CA ILE A 157 6.60 -0.28 -17.83
C ILE A 157 7.86 -1.14 -17.75
N ARG A 158 9.01 -0.53 -18.08
CA ARG A 158 10.33 -1.11 -17.94
C ARG A 158 11.17 -0.20 -17.05
N ILE A 159 11.86 -0.79 -16.09
CA ILE A 159 12.82 -0.06 -15.26
C ILE A 159 14.14 -0.01 -16.01
N VAL A 160 14.63 1.22 -16.24
CA VAL A 160 15.90 1.48 -16.93
C VAL A 160 17.04 1.57 -15.92
N GLU A 161 16.84 2.34 -14.85
CA GLU A 161 17.85 2.58 -13.83
C GLU A 161 17.18 2.85 -12.47
N VAL A 162 17.83 2.43 -11.38
CA VAL A 162 17.45 2.75 -10.00
C VAL A 162 18.71 3.09 -9.20
N ASP A 163 18.78 4.31 -8.68
CA ASP A 163 19.76 4.74 -7.67
C ASP A 163 19.15 4.57 -6.28
N GLY A 164 19.57 3.51 -5.58
CA GLY A 164 19.07 3.09 -4.27
C GLY A 164 18.33 1.76 -4.31
N ILE A 165 17.32 1.61 -3.46
CA ILE A 165 16.53 0.37 -3.32
C ILE A 165 15.06 0.72 -3.45
N TRP A 166 14.40 0.20 -4.48
CA TRP A 166 12.96 0.22 -4.59
C TRP A 166 12.38 -1.15 -4.27
N ALA A 167 11.86 -1.32 -3.06
CA ALA A 167 11.31 -2.58 -2.58
C ALA A 167 10.17 -2.36 -1.58
N LEU A 168 9.34 -3.38 -1.42
CA LEU A 168 8.31 -3.47 -0.39
C LEU A 168 8.55 -4.68 0.51
N PRO A 169 8.24 -4.59 1.81
CA PRO A 169 8.35 -5.73 2.72
C PRO A 169 7.39 -6.85 2.32
N THR A 170 7.90 -8.08 2.20
CA THR A 170 7.12 -9.27 1.82
C THR A 170 5.96 -9.54 2.78
N PHE A 171 6.16 -9.31 4.08
CA PHE A 171 5.13 -9.47 5.12
C PHE A 171 4.52 -8.12 5.55
N GLY A 172 4.70 -7.10 4.71
CA GLY A 172 4.09 -5.79 4.91
C GLY A 172 2.57 -5.81 4.83
N SER A 173 1.99 -4.63 5.05
CA SER A 173 0.54 -4.45 5.05
C SER A 173 -0.06 -4.57 3.65
N ALA A 174 0.73 -4.41 2.59
CA ALA A 174 0.29 -4.68 1.22
C ALA A 174 -0.08 -6.16 1.02
N ALA A 175 0.70 -7.09 1.57
CA ALA A 175 0.39 -8.52 1.51
C ALA A 175 -0.93 -8.83 2.26
N ALA A 176 -1.06 -8.30 3.48
CA ALA A 176 -2.27 -8.43 4.27
C ALA A 176 -3.51 -7.82 3.58
N ARG A 177 -3.33 -6.70 2.88
CA ARG A 177 -4.38 -6.06 2.09
C ARG A 177 -4.84 -6.97 0.95
N SER A 178 -3.90 -7.55 0.19
CA SER A 178 -4.22 -8.47 -0.90
C SER A 178 -5.02 -9.68 -0.42
N GLU A 179 -4.65 -10.27 0.72
CA GLU A 179 -5.40 -11.38 1.31
C GLU A 179 -6.83 -10.99 1.70
N ILE A 180 -7.02 -9.81 2.30
CA ILE A 180 -8.37 -9.31 2.63
C ILE A 180 -9.20 -9.04 1.36
N GLU A 181 -8.59 -8.51 0.31
CA GLU A 181 -9.26 -8.26 -0.97
C GLU A 181 -9.70 -9.58 -1.63
N LYS A 182 -8.87 -10.63 -1.59
CA LYS A 182 -9.24 -11.98 -2.04
C LYS A 182 -10.43 -12.53 -1.27
N VAL A 183 -10.41 -12.44 0.07
CA VAL A 183 -11.52 -12.89 0.91
C VAL A 183 -12.80 -12.12 0.59
N ARG A 184 -12.72 -10.80 0.41
CA ARG A 184 -13.89 -9.97 0.04
C ARG A 184 -14.46 -10.35 -1.32
N ALA A 185 -13.60 -10.59 -2.32
CA ALA A 185 -14.03 -11.05 -3.64
C ALA A 185 -14.75 -12.40 -3.55
N GLN A 186 -14.20 -13.34 -2.75
CA GLN A 186 -14.82 -14.65 -2.53
C GLN A 186 -16.18 -14.56 -1.83
N VAL A 187 -16.29 -13.73 -0.78
CA VAL A 187 -17.56 -13.51 -0.06
C VAL A 187 -18.58 -12.84 -0.98
N GLY A 188 -18.19 -11.85 -1.76
CA GLY A 188 -19.07 -11.21 -2.75
C GLY A 188 -19.60 -12.19 -3.78
N ALA A 189 -18.73 -13.08 -4.29
CA ALA A 189 -19.14 -14.13 -5.22
C ALA A 189 -20.11 -15.15 -4.60
N ASN A 190 -19.95 -15.47 -3.31
CA ASN A 190 -20.87 -16.36 -2.60
C ASN A 190 -22.22 -15.69 -2.30
N SER A 191 -22.22 -14.42 -1.88
CA SER A 191 -23.46 -13.65 -1.67
C SER A 191 -24.31 -13.59 -2.95
N TYR A 192 -23.68 -13.38 -4.11
CA TYR A 192 -24.37 -13.41 -5.40
C TYR A 192 -25.04 -14.77 -5.68
N LYS A 193 -24.37 -15.88 -5.33
CA LYS A 193 -24.93 -17.23 -5.49
C LYS A 193 -26.11 -17.47 -4.55
N GLU A 194 -26.03 -17.01 -3.30
CA GLU A 194 -27.11 -17.10 -2.32
C GLU A 194 -28.32 -16.25 -2.73
N ASP A 195 -28.11 -15.02 -3.21
CA ASP A 195 -29.17 -14.15 -3.73
C ASP A 195 -29.83 -14.75 -4.97
N PHE A 196 -29.05 -15.35 -5.87
CA PHE A 196 -29.56 -16.07 -7.03
C PHE A 196 -30.40 -17.29 -6.62
N ALA A 197 -29.91 -18.12 -5.71
CA ALA A 197 -30.65 -19.28 -5.19
C ALA A 197 -31.97 -18.85 -4.53
N ASN A 198 -31.92 -17.84 -3.65
CA ASN A 198 -33.09 -17.29 -2.97
C ASN A 198 -34.08 -16.61 -3.93
N SER A 199 -33.62 -16.10 -5.08
CA SER A 199 -34.47 -15.58 -6.15
C SER A 199 -35.26 -16.72 -6.82
N VAL A 200 -34.59 -17.81 -7.18
CA VAL A 200 -35.21 -18.97 -7.83
C VAL A 200 -36.29 -19.60 -6.93
N ASP A 201 -36.03 -19.73 -5.62
CA ASP A 201 -37.01 -20.23 -4.65
C ASP A 201 -38.24 -19.32 -4.53
N ARG A 202 -38.05 -17.99 -4.58
CA ARG A 202 -39.17 -17.02 -4.58
C ARG A 202 -40.00 -17.09 -5.86
N PHE A 203 -39.39 -17.39 -7.01
CA PHE A 203 -40.12 -17.61 -8.26
C PHE A 203 -40.91 -18.92 -8.23
N ALA A 204 -40.33 -20.00 -7.70
CA ALA A 204 -41.00 -21.28 -7.55
C ALA A 204 -42.22 -21.20 -6.61
N GLN A 205 -42.13 -20.45 -5.52
CA GLN A 205 -43.25 -20.23 -4.60
C GLN A 205 -44.38 -19.36 -5.18
N ARG A 206 -44.10 -18.52 -6.19
CA ARG A 206 -45.10 -17.68 -6.86
C ARG A 206 -45.87 -18.40 -7.96
N SER A 207 -45.35 -19.50 -8.52
CA SER A 207 -46.04 -20.27 -9.56
C SER A 207 -47.00 -21.34 -9.03
N THR A 208 -47.04 -21.54 -7.71
CA THR A 208 -47.87 -22.57 -7.05
C THR A 208 -49.11 -22.00 -6.35
N ASN A 209 -49.39 -20.70 -6.49
CA ASN A 209 -50.64 -20.04 -6.10
C ASN A 209 -51.38 -19.55 -7.34
#